data_AF-A0A6V7JUJ1-F1
#
_entry.id   AF-A0A6V7JUJ1-F1
#
_cell.length_a   1.000
_cell.length_b   1.000
_cell.length_c   1.000
_cell.angle_alpha   90.00
_cell.angle_beta   90.00
_cell.angle_gamma   90.00
#
_symmetry.space_group_name_H-M   'P 1'
#
loop_
_entity.id
_entity.type
_entity.pdbx_description
1 polymer ?
#
loop_
_entity_poly.entity_id
_entity_poly.type
_entity_poly.pdbx_seq_one_letter_code
_entity_poly.pdbx_strand_id
1 'polypeptide(L)'
;IDVLEDHAFKHLTALSRLDLASNQIVAVSSASLAHLDNLVSLDLTHNFLPSLTSDLIIPFKNLQELRLDDNDITMVDPEIPTSKMKLKQFSLSDNPLNCDCNILDFANWLGNSTLEEDDKASAICATPPALENGVLTQVSPESLLCGEPTPPMITRFSEPQAQLTLKEFHFDRKTGINLLWSLEPCAEKYTCDNLIIYEENGESEVEIDSSPLHCDSSTMRNRCSLPVAIPASLNLQMGNKYRYCIVLFVSTSSDDVNLGLGCSDLLLLEETTPNWTGVTHQKTMKDFPTTTTTVAPLRERITGVHVNISDEGFLRVDVDLLTSNQYLENDPCAVSIAVFVEDSPLHQKRLNCSSPVVTVPGLVPGRYKVCANLDDPRDGILEDIAGGRRSRCVEVQAFRENNDAIVIAIAVVSCAVVITILLIGRTLLKKVRNHRMQSQCFMPPQDFEVTHKAHYVQLLTTTKV
;
A
#
# COMPACT_ATOMS: atom_id res chain seq x y z
N ILE A 1 2.58 -15.65 13.33
CA ILE A 1 1.16 -16.05 13.48
C ILE A 1 0.35 -15.06 12.68
N ASP A 2 -0.48 -15.53 11.75
CA ASP A 2 -1.32 -14.71 10.87
C ASP A 2 -2.79 -14.67 11.33
N VAL A 3 -3.29 -15.80 11.85
CA VAL A 3 -4.65 -15.91 12.42
C VAL A 3 -4.63 -16.64 13.76
N LEU A 4 -5.40 -16.15 14.73
CA LEU A 4 -5.64 -16.86 15.99
C LEU A 4 -6.87 -17.77 15.85
N GLU A 5 -6.70 -19.08 16.03
CA GLU A 5 -7.82 -20.02 15.99
C GLU A 5 -8.87 -19.72 17.08
N ASP A 6 -10.13 -20.00 16.77
CA ASP A 6 -11.22 -19.87 17.73
C ASP A 6 -10.95 -20.72 18.98
N HIS A 7 -11.16 -20.12 20.15
CA HIS A 7 -10.94 -20.76 21.45
C HIS A 7 -9.50 -21.25 21.69
N ALA A 8 -8.50 -20.71 20.98
CA ALA A 8 -7.09 -21.07 21.14
C ALA A 8 -6.61 -21.05 22.61
N PHE A 9 -7.17 -20.15 23.43
CA PHE A 9 -6.78 -19.98 24.83
C PHE A 9 -7.79 -20.52 25.85
N LYS A 10 -8.74 -21.38 25.43
CA LYS A 10 -9.86 -21.86 26.28
C LYS A 10 -9.45 -22.43 27.64
N HIS A 11 -8.30 -23.07 27.72
CA HIS A 11 -7.82 -23.70 28.95
C HIS A 11 -6.94 -22.79 29.82
N LEU A 12 -6.60 -21.59 29.33
CA LEU A 12 -5.74 -20.63 30.02
C LEU A 12 -6.56 -19.62 30.84
N THR A 13 -7.47 -20.13 31.68
CA THR A 13 -8.43 -19.28 32.43
C THR A 13 -7.78 -18.36 33.46
N ALA A 14 -6.54 -18.63 33.87
CA ALA A 14 -5.77 -17.79 34.80
C ALA A 14 -4.84 -16.79 34.09
N LEU A 15 -4.84 -16.74 32.75
CA LEU A 15 -3.94 -15.87 31.98
C LEU A 15 -4.26 -14.40 32.26
N SER A 16 -3.24 -13.65 32.66
CA SER A 16 -3.36 -12.23 33.02
C SER A 16 -2.60 -11.31 32.06
N ARG A 17 -1.58 -11.82 31.37
CA ARG A 17 -0.82 -11.10 30.35
C ARG A 17 -0.66 -11.97 29.12
N LEU A 18 -0.91 -11.41 27.95
CA LEU A 18 -0.76 -12.07 26.66
C LEU A 18 0.06 -11.16 25.75
N ASP A 19 1.22 -11.64 25.35
CA ASP A 19 2.13 -10.95 24.44
C ASP A 19 2.06 -11.65 23.08
N LEU A 20 1.59 -10.92 22.08
CA LEU A 20 1.49 -11.32 20.69
C LEU A 20 2.23 -10.33 19.78
N ALA A 21 3.14 -9.54 20.34
CA ALA A 21 3.89 -8.55 19.58
C ALA A 21 4.78 -9.21 18.50
N SER A 22 5.11 -8.45 17.44
CA SER A 22 5.99 -8.88 16.36
C SER A 22 5.55 -10.18 15.69
N ASN A 23 4.25 -10.28 15.40
CA ASN A 23 3.68 -11.38 14.62
C ASN A 23 3.22 -10.86 13.25
N GLN A 24 2.35 -11.61 12.56
CA GLN A 24 1.79 -11.25 11.26
C GLN A 24 0.27 -11.19 11.32
N ILE A 25 -0.28 -10.85 12.50
CA ILE A 25 -1.72 -10.97 12.77
C ILE A 25 -2.44 -9.89 11.99
N VAL A 26 -3.34 -10.31 11.09
CA VAL A 26 -4.16 -9.42 10.26
C VAL A 26 -5.58 -9.23 10.82
N ALA A 27 -6.05 -10.16 11.66
CA ALA A 27 -7.36 -10.08 12.26
C ALA A 27 -7.41 -10.84 13.59
N VAL A 28 -8.23 -10.34 14.52
CA VAL A 28 -8.50 -10.99 15.80
C VAL A 28 -10.01 -11.18 15.95
N SER A 29 -10.44 -12.44 15.97
CA SER A 29 -11.84 -12.81 16.21
C SER A 29 -12.14 -12.78 17.71
N SER A 30 -13.37 -12.35 18.05
CA SER A 30 -13.86 -12.39 19.43
C SER A 30 -13.91 -13.81 20.00
N ALA A 31 -14.06 -14.83 19.15
CA ALA A 31 -14.04 -16.23 19.56
C ALA A 31 -12.63 -16.75 19.88
N SER A 32 -11.58 -16.20 19.27
CA SER A 32 -10.18 -16.57 19.52
C SER A 32 -9.71 -16.17 20.91
N LEU A 33 -10.16 -15.00 21.38
CA LEU A 33 -9.88 -14.46 22.71
C LEU A 33 -10.98 -14.78 23.73
N ALA A 34 -12.01 -15.52 23.33
CA ALA A 34 -13.04 -15.99 24.24
C ALA A 34 -12.39 -16.78 25.38
N HIS A 35 -12.96 -16.66 26.59
CA HIS A 35 -12.53 -17.32 27.84
C HIS A 35 -11.33 -16.68 28.56
N LEU A 36 -10.74 -15.60 28.03
CA LEU A 36 -9.68 -14.82 28.68
C LEU A 36 -10.23 -13.77 29.68
N ASP A 37 -11.11 -14.19 30.58
CA ASP A 37 -11.82 -13.30 31.52
C ASP A 37 -10.90 -12.53 32.49
N ASN A 38 -9.71 -13.07 32.79
CA ASN A 38 -8.75 -12.51 33.73
C ASN A 38 -7.62 -11.72 33.07
N LEU A 39 -7.67 -11.51 31.75
CA LEU A 39 -6.62 -10.80 31.04
C LEU A 39 -6.60 -9.32 31.44
N VAL A 40 -5.41 -8.85 31.78
CA VAL A 40 -5.15 -7.47 32.24
C VAL A 40 -4.31 -6.72 31.21
N SER A 41 -3.42 -7.41 30.49
CA SER A 41 -2.47 -6.83 29.55
C SER A 41 -2.45 -7.62 28.25
N LEU A 42 -2.64 -6.94 27.13
CA LEU A 42 -2.57 -7.47 25.77
C LEU A 42 -1.63 -6.61 24.94
N ASP A 43 -0.57 -7.24 24.43
CA ASP A 43 0.37 -6.61 23.51
C ASP A 43 0.19 -7.17 22.10
N LEU A 44 -0.16 -6.31 21.15
CA LEU A 44 -0.32 -6.60 19.72
C LEU A 44 0.58 -5.70 18.87
N THR A 45 1.60 -5.08 19.46
CA THR A 45 2.53 -4.18 18.78
C THR A 45 3.27 -4.88 17.62
N HIS A 46 3.56 -4.19 16.51
CA HIS A 46 4.21 -4.75 15.31
C HIS A 46 3.43 -5.95 14.73
N ASN A 47 2.20 -5.70 14.30
CA ASN A 47 1.34 -6.64 13.55
C ASN A 47 0.70 -5.89 12.35
N PHE A 48 -0.29 -6.48 11.67
CA PHE A 48 -0.88 -5.91 10.45
C PHE A 48 -2.39 -5.73 10.60
N LEU A 49 -2.85 -5.26 11.77
CA LEU A 49 -4.27 -5.06 12.03
C LEU A 49 -4.78 -3.85 11.22
N PRO A 50 -5.76 -4.01 10.31
CA PRO A 50 -6.23 -2.92 9.45
C PRO A 50 -7.20 -1.97 10.16
N SER A 51 -7.83 -2.44 11.25
CA SER A 51 -8.85 -1.69 11.98
C SER A 51 -8.95 -2.11 13.44
N LEU A 52 -9.39 -1.19 14.28
CA LEU A 52 -9.75 -1.47 15.66
C LEU A 52 -11.24 -1.84 15.72
N THR A 53 -11.52 -3.14 15.82
CA THR A 53 -12.88 -3.68 15.79
C THR A 53 -13.45 -3.91 17.19
N SER A 54 -14.78 -3.92 17.29
CA SER A 54 -15.50 -4.32 18.50
C SER A 54 -15.13 -5.74 18.96
N ASP A 55 -14.81 -6.65 18.05
CA ASP A 55 -14.40 -8.03 18.34
C ASP A 55 -13.14 -8.14 19.22
N LEU A 56 -12.22 -7.17 19.12
CA LEU A 56 -11.02 -7.14 19.96
C LEU A 56 -11.33 -6.73 21.41
N ILE A 57 -12.40 -5.94 21.63
CA ILE A 57 -12.70 -5.33 22.92
C ILE A 57 -13.78 -6.10 23.70
N ILE A 58 -14.79 -6.61 23.00
CA ILE A 58 -15.94 -7.31 23.59
C ILE A 58 -15.56 -8.47 24.54
N PRO A 59 -14.54 -9.32 24.23
CA PRO A 59 -14.20 -10.48 25.07
C PRO A 59 -13.68 -10.11 26.46
N PHE A 60 -13.14 -8.91 26.64
CA PHE A 60 -12.39 -8.56 27.84
C PHE A 60 -13.21 -7.79 28.87
N LYS A 61 -13.17 -8.26 30.13
CA LYS A 61 -13.84 -7.61 31.27
C LYS A 61 -12.90 -6.78 32.14
N ASN A 62 -11.62 -7.14 32.16
CA ASN A 62 -10.63 -6.66 33.12
C ASN A 62 -9.37 -6.05 32.47
N LEU A 63 -9.37 -5.90 31.15
CA LEU A 63 -8.22 -5.38 30.41
C LEU A 63 -7.91 -3.95 30.86
N GLN A 64 -6.64 -3.71 31.19
CA GLN A 64 -6.13 -2.42 31.65
C GLN A 64 -5.01 -1.90 30.76
N GLU A 65 -4.31 -2.76 30.04
CA GLU A 65 -3.20 -2.40 29.16
C GLU A 65 -3.46 -3.01 27.78
N LEU A 66 -3.49 -2.15 26.75
CA LEU A 66 -3.66 -2.54 25.36
C LEU A 66 -2.65 -1.78 24.51
N ARG A 67 -1.76 -2.51 23.82
CA ARG A 67 -0.75 -1.94 22.94
C ARG A 67 -0.99 -2.35 21.50
N LEU A 68 -1.11 -1.36 20.62
CA LEU A 68 -1.41 -1.52 19.19
C LEU A 68 -0.40 -0.76 18.32
N ASP A 69 0.73 -0.37 18.90
CA ASP A 69 1.79 0.39 18.21
C ASP A 69 2.25 -0.34 16.94
N ASP A 70 2.56 0.41 15.87
CA ASP A 70 3.10 -0.13 14.61
C ASP A 70 2.20 -1.25 14.04
N ASN A 71 1.00 -0.84 13.63
CA ASN A 71 0.02 -1.66 12.92
C ASN A 71 -0.54 -0.83 11.74
N ASP A 72 -1.42 -1.43 10.94
CA ASP A 72 -2.05 -0.77 9.79
C ASP A 72 -3.45 -0.21 10.12
N ILE A 73 -3.69 0.22 11.37
CA ILE A 73 -5.03 0.64 11.81
C ILE A 73 -5.38 1.96 11.14
N THR A 74 -6.24 1.87 10.12
CA THR A 74 -6.77 3.03 9.38
C THR A 74 -8.10 3.50 9.95
N MET A 75 -8.90 2.61 10.53
CA MET A 75 -10.25 2.92 10.98
C MET A 75 -10.55 2.30 12.34
N VAL A 76 -11.39 3.00 13.11
CA VAL A 76 -11.98 2.50 14.35
C VAL A 76 -13.46 2.23 14.11
N ASP A 77 -13.93 1.05 14.51
CA ASP A 77 -15.33 0.67 14.40
C ASP A 77 -16.23 1.68 15.15
N PRO A 78 -17.21 2.34 14.49
CA PRO A 78 -18.11 3.28 15.14
C PRO A 78 -18.90 2.67 16.28
N GLU A 79 -19.16 1.36 16.23
CA GLU A 79 -19.91 0.64 17.24
C GLU A 79 -19.02 0.05 18.35
N ILE A 80 -17.74 0.46 18.42
CA ILE A 80 -16.83 -0.01 19.45
C ILE A 80 -17.37 0.34 20.84
N PRO A 81 -17.47 -0.62 21.78
CA PRO A 81 -18.07 -0.38 23.08
C PRO A 81 -17.10 0.36 24.01
N THR A 82 -16.81 1.63 23.72
CA THR A 82 -15.90 2.50 24.48
C THR A 82 -16.20 2.53 25.98
N SER A 83 -17.48 2.45 26.36
CA SER A 83 -17.94 2.33 27.75
C SER A 83 -17.38 1.12 28.52
N LYS A 84 -16.97 0.06 27.82
CA LYS A 84 -16.33 -1.13 28.40
C LYS A 84 -14.81 -0.99 28.50
N MET A 85 -14.20 -0.06 27.78
CA MET A 85 -12.75 0.15 27.78
C MET A 85 -12.33 0.89 29.06
N LYS A 86 -11.87 0.11 30.05
CA LYS A 86 -11.35 0.61 31.33
C LYS A 86 -9.83 0.53 31.38
N LEU A 87 -9.20 1.06 30.34
CA LEU A 87 -7.75 1.04 30.16
C LEU A 87 -7.08 2.05 31.09
N LYS A 88 -5.92 1.65 31.61
CA LYS A 88 -4.96 2.50 32.33
C LYS A 88 -3.75 2.83 31.45
N GLN A 89 -3.46 1.96 30.49
CA GLN A 89 -2.38 2.11 29.52
C GLN A 89 -2.93 1.77 28.13
N PHE A 90 -2.71 2.67 27.18
CA PHE A 90 -3.18 2.49 25.82
C PHE A 90 -2.25 3.22 24.85
N SER A 91 -1.83 2.52 23.80
CA SER A 91 -0.99 3.14 22.77
C SER A 91 -1.34 2.60 21.40
N LEU A 92 -1.43 3.52 20.43
CA LEU A 92 -1.68 3.24 19.02
C LEU A 92 -0.73 4.03 18.11
N SER A 93 0.49 4.31 18.59
CA SER A 93 1.49 5.04 17.81
C SER A 93 1.80 4.32 16.49
N ASP A 94 2.24 5.09 15.50
CA ASP A 94 2.65 4.55 14.20
C ASP A 94 1.53 3.73 13.51
N ASN A 95 0.29 4.24 13.56
CA ASN A 95 -0.85 3.72 12.80
C ASN A 95 -1.42 4.80 11.86
N PRO A 96 -1.80 4.45 10.62
CA PRO A 96 -2.28 5.40 9.61
C PRO A 96 -3.76 5.79 9.81
N LEU A 97 -4.11 6.38 10.96
CA LEU A 97 -5.50 6.68 11.32
C LEU A 97 -6.19 7.64 10.34
N ASN A 98 -7.40 7.28 9.93
CA ASN A 98 -8.34 8.15 9.24
C ASN A 98 -9.25 8.84 10.25
N CYS A 99 -9.01 10.14 10.42
CA CYS A 99 -9.74 11.04 11.30
C CYS A 99 -10.92 11.69 10.57
N ASP A 100 -11.90 10.88 10.21
CA ASP A 100 -13.19 11.32 9.67
C ASP A 100 -14.26 11.40 10.77
N CYS A 101 -15.54 11.54 10.42
CA CYS A 101 -16.60 11.57 11.43
C CYS A 101 -16.78 10.24 12.19
N ASN A 102 -16.32 9.10 11.63
CA ASN A 102 -16.53 7.78 12.21
C ASN A 102 -15.67 7.58 13.47
N ILE A 103 -14.55 8.29 13.60
CA ILE A 103 -13.67 8.22 14.78
C ILE A 103 -14.17 9.08 15.95
N LEU A 104 -15.23 9.87 15.77
CA LEU A 104 -15.67 10.88 16.75
C LEU A 104 -15.93 10.30 18.15
N ASP A 105 -16.66 9.18 18.24
CA ASP A 105 -16.96 8.55 19.53
C ASP A 105 -15.71 8.01 20.23
N PHE A 106 -14.77 7.48 19.45
CA PHE A 106 -13.47 7.05 19.95
C PHE A 106 -12.62 8.24 20.42
N ALA A 107 -12.58 9.34 19.66
CA ALA A 107 -11.88 10.57 20.03
C ALA A 107 -12.44 11.16 21.34
N ASN A 108 -13.76 11.20 21.48
CA ASN A 108 -14.46 11.63 22.70
C ASN A 108 -14.11 10.75 23.90
N TRP A 109 -14.07 9.44 23.72
CA TRP A 109 -13.63 8.51 24.77
C TRP A 109 -12.17 8.76 25.15
N LEU A 110 -11.26 8.85 24.17
CA LEU A 110 -9.83 9.03 24.40
C LEU A 110 -9.55 10.33 25.18
N GLY A 111 -10.20 11.43 24.79
CA GLY A 111 -10.08 12.71 25.47
C GLY A 111 -10.65 12.72 26.90
N ASN A 112 -11.75 12.02 27.13
CA ASN A 112 -12.40 11.93 28.46
C ASN A 112 -11.83 10.82 29.37
N SER A 113 -10.94 9.99 28.84
CA SER A 113 -10.35 8.88 29.58
C SER A 113 -9.38 9.35 30.68
N THR A 114 -9.12 8.46 31.64
CA THR A 114 -8.10 8.67 32.69
C THR A 114 -6.69 8.24 32.26
N LEU A 115 -6.45 8.08 30.95
CA LEU A 115 -5.16 7.69 30.40
C LEU A 115 -4.11 8.79 30.62
N GLU A 116 -2.83 8.41 30.58
CA GLU A 116 -1.73 9.38 30.62
C GLU A 116 -1.71 10.24 29.35
N GLU A 117 -1.11 11.42 29.42
CA GLU A 117 -1.09 12.34 28.26
C GLU A 117 -0.27 11.78 27.09
N ASP A 118 0.77 10.99 27.37
CA ASP A 118 1.58 10.31 26.35
C ASP A 118 0.75 9.26 25.60
N ASP A 119 -0.07 8.48 26.32
CA ASP A 119 -1.02 7.52 25.74
C ASP A 119 -2.05 8.21 24.83
N LYS A 120 -2.58 9.35 25.27
CA LYS A 120 -3.53 10.14 24.46
C LYS A 120 -2.86 10.76 23.22
N ALA A 121 -1.58 11.11 23.33
CA ALA A 121 -0.79 11.68 22.24
C ALA A 121 -0.38 10.63 21.19
N SER A 122 -0.49 9.33 21.50
CA SER A 122 -0.18 8.25 20.57
C SER A 122 -1.13 8.18 19.35
N ALA A 123 -2.36 8.70 19.48
CA ALA A 123 -3.34 8.75 18.40
C ALA A 123 -3.08 9.94 17.47
N ILE A 124 -2.39 9.70 16.35
CA ILE A 124 -2.05 10.73 15.36
C ILE A 124 -2.81 10.46 14.07
N CYS A 125 -3.47 11.48 13.55
CA CYS A 125 -4.20 11.43 12.28
C CYS A 125 -3.23 11.38 11.10
N ALA A 126 -3.41 10.41 10.20
CA ALA A 126 -2.71 10.33 8.92
C ALA A 126 -3.58 10.85 7.78
N THR A 127 -4.89 10.63 7.86
CA THR A 127 -5.87 11.16 6.90
C THR A 127 -7.04 11.79 7.65
N PRO A 128 -7.81 12.70 7.05
CA PRO A 128 -7.56 13.37 5.77
C PRO A 128 -6.35 14.33 5.83
N PRO A 129 -5.78 14.76 4.68
CA PRO A 129 -4.59 15.63 4.65
C PRO A 129 -4.69 16.92 5.47
N ALA A 130 -5.91 17.45 5.65
CA ALA A 130 -6.15 18.64 6.48
C ALA A 130 -5.89 18.42 7.97
N LEU A 131 -5.92 17.17 8.44
CA LEU A 131 -5.72 16.76 9.82
C LEU A 131 -4.44 15.94 9.99
N GLU A 132 -3.63 15.79 8.95
CA GLU A 132 -2.39 15.02 8.98
C GLU A 132 -1.44 15.53 10.07
N ASN A 133 -0.82 14.60 10.80
CA ASN A 133 0.03 14.84 11.97
C ASN A 133 -0.69 15.50 13.16
N GLY A 134 -2.02 15.63 13.11
CA GLY A 134 -2.84 16.11 14.21
C GLY A 134 -3.02 15.04 15.28
N VAL A 135 -2.81 15.40 16.56
CA VAL A 135 -3.15 14.53 17.68
C VAL A 135 -4.67 14.49 17.82
N LEU A 136 -5.27 13.30 17.78
CA LEU A 136 -6.73 13.10 17.73
C LEU A 136 -7.49 13.85 18.84
N THR A 137 -6.95 13.91 20.04
CA THR A 137 -7.58 14.61 21.19
C THR A 137 -7.56 16.14 21.07
N GLN A 138 -6.72 16.69 20.19
CA GLN A 138 -6.60 18.12 19.92
C GLN A 138 -7.41 18.55 18.68
N VAL A 139 -7.87 17.58 17.88
CA VAL A 139 -8.72 17.83 16.71
C VAL A 139 -10.11 18.25 17.16
N SER A 140 -10.67 19.29 16.53
CA SER A 140 -12.01 19.75 16.87
C SER A 140 -13.07 18.76 16.34
N PRO A 141 -14.10 18.42 17.14
CA PRO A 141 -15.18 17.53 16.69
C PRO A 141 -15.85 17.97 15.38
N GLU A 142 -15.89 19.28 15.12
CA GLU A 142 -16.49 19.86 13.90
C GLU A 142 -15.65 19.63 12.63
N SER A 143 -14.37 19.28 12.78
CA SER A 143 -13.47 18.98 11.66
C SER A 143 -13.48 17.50 11.24
N LEU A 144 -14.07 16.63 12.07
CA LEU A 144 -14.26 15.20 11.82
C LEU A 144 -15.53 15.00 10.98
N LEU A 145 -15.41 15.11 9.65
CA LEU A 145 -16.54 15.11 8.71
C LEU A 145 -16.56 13.85 7.84
N CYS A 146 -17.76 13.34 7.52
CA CYS A 146 -17.97 12.30 6.48
C CYS A 146 -19.01 12.78 5.46
N GLY A 147 -18.81 12.43 4.19
CA GLY A 147 -19.76 12.70 3.09
C GLY A 147 -19.20 13.61 1.99
N GLU A 148 -19.96 13.74 0.90
CA GLU A 148 -19.55 14.42 -0.35
C GLU A 148 -18.99 15.84 -0.14
N PRO A 149 -18.01 16.26 -0.96
CA PRO A 149 -17.38 17.57 -0.84
C PRO A 149 -18.42 18.66 -1.07
N THR A 150 -18.82 19.36 0.00
CA THR A 150 -19.47 20.65 -0.16
C THR A 150 -18.43 21.63 -0.72
N PRO A 151 -18.84 22.49 -1.67
CA PRO A 151 -17.94 23.21 -2.56
C PRO A 151 -16.95 24.06 -1.77
N PRO A 152 -15.72 24.24 -2.28
CA PRO A 152 -14.62 24.77 -1.50
C PRO A 152 -15.00 26.11 -0.88
N MET A 153 -15.11 26.14 0.45
CA MET A 153 -15.00 27.38 1.18
C MET A 153 -13.60 27.92 0.94
N ILE A 154 -13.58 29.11 0.36
CA ILE A 154 -12.42 29.90 -0.05
C ILE A 154 -11.40 29.93 1.10
N THR A 155 -10.38 29.09 0.98
CA THR A 155 -9.07 29.28 1.60
C THR A 155 -8.03 29.28 0.48
N ARG A 156 -7.09 30.22 0.59
CA ARG A 156 -6.23 30.66 -0.51
C ARG A 156 -5.31 29.53 -0.98
N PHE A 157 -5.49 29.14 -2.24
CA PHE A 157 -4.52 28.58 -3.20
C PHE A 157 -3.45 27.64 -2.64
N SER A 158 -3.76 26.35 -2.59
CA SER A 158 -2.95 25.34 -3.30
C SER A 158 -3.62 25.09 -4.66
N GLU A 159 -2.85 25.13 -5.76
CA GLU A 159 -3.38 24.98 -7.11
C GLU A 159 -4.16 23.66 -7.26
N PRO A 160 -5.28 23.64 -8.00
CA PRO A 160 -6.05 22.43 -8.15
C PRO A 160 -5.20 21.39 -8.90
N GLN A 161 -5.05 20.20 -8.31
CA GLN A 161 -4.38 19.09 -8.96
C GLN A 161 -5.14 18.75 -10.24
N ALA A 162 -4.45 18.73 -11.38
CA ALA A 162 -5.04 18.51 -12.68
C ALA A 162 -5.65 17.09 -12.75
N GLN A 163 -6.98 17.00 -12.83
CA GLN A 163 -7.71 15.75 -12.95
C GLN A 163 -8.02 15.46 -14.42
N LEU A 164 -7.71 14.25 -14.88
CA LEU A 164 -7.99 13.83 -16.24
C LEU A 164 -9.33 13.09 -16.29
N THR A 165 -10.26 13.60 -17.09
CA THR A 165 -11.62 13.05 -17.25
C THR A 165 -11.87 12.65 -18.69
N LEU A 166 -12.48 11.49 -18.92
CA LEU A 166 -12.83 11.06 -20.28
C LEU A 166 -14.07 11.84 -20.75
N LYS A 167 -13.96 12.55 -21.88
CA LYS A 167 -15.09 13.30 -22.46
C LYS A 167 -15.75 12.55 -23.60
N GLU A 168 -14.97 11.91 -24.46
CA GLU A 168 -15.50 11.21 -25.62
C GLU A 168 -14.87 9.83 -25.78
N PHE A 169 -15.68 8.88 -26.22
CA PHE A 169 -15.30 7.52 -26.53
C PHE A 169 -15.91 7.16 -27.89
N HIS A 170 -15.08 6.66 -28.81
CA HIS A 170 -15.51 6.19 -30.11
C HIS A 170 -14.81 4.88 -30.44
N PHE A 171 -15.56 3.84 -30.76
CA PHE A 171 -15.04 2.56 -31.20
C PHE A 171 -15.51 2.22 -32.62
N ASP A 172 -14.54 1.95 -33.49
CA ASP A 172 -14.75 1.44 -34.83
C ASP A 172 -13.89 0.18 -35.01
N ARG A 173 -14.51 -0.89 -35.50
CA ARG A 173 -13.87 -2.19 -35.67
C ARG A 173 -12.63 -2.15 -36.57
N LYS A 174 -12.53 -1.19 -37.50
CA LYS A 174 -11.39 -1.04 -38.41
C LYS A 174 -10.30 -0.14 -37.87
N THR A 175 -10.67 0.94 -37.19
CA THR A 175 -9.72 1.98 -36.76
C THR A 175 -9.31 1.86 -35.29
N GLY A 176 -10.06 1.11 -34.48
CA GLY A 176 -9.81 0.89 -33.07
C GLY A 176 -10.65 1.81 -32.19
N ILE A 177 -10.14 2.13 -31.00
CA ILE A 177 -10.82 3.00 -30.03
C ILE A 177 -10.13 4.36 -30.03
N ASN A 178 -10.91 5.42 -30.12
CA ASN A 178 -10.45 6.79 -29.92
C ASN A 178 -11.06 7.32 -28.63
N LEU A 179 -10.19 7.75 -27.72
CA LEU A 179 -10.51 8.34 -26.43
C LEU A 179 -10.13 9.82 -26.47
N LEU A 180 -11.03 10.71 -26.04
CA LEU A 180 -10.70 12.12 -25.84
C LEU A 180 -10.79 12.46 -24.37
N TRP A 181 -9.64 12.74 -23.77
CA TRP A 181 -9.53 13.13 -22.37
C TRP A 181 -9.45 14.65 -22.22
N SER A 182 -10.01 15.16 -21.15
CA SER A 182 -9.96 16.58 -20.74
C SER A 182 -9.25 16.71 -19.41
N LEU A 183 -8.32 17.66 -19.33
CA LEU A 183 -7.55 17.94 -18.13
C LEU A 183 -8.12 19.18 -17.43
N GLU A 184 -8.67 19.00 -16.23
CA GLU A 184 -9.35 20.03 -15.45
C GLU A 184 -8.79 20.07 -14.00
N PRO A 185 -8.15 21.16 -13.55
CA PRO A 185 -7.72 22.33 -14.33
C PRO A 185 -6.63 21.97 -15.34
N CYS A 186 -6.53 22.78 -16.39
CA CYS A 186 -5.53 22.57 -17.42
C CYS A 186 -4.12 22.86 -16.88
N ALA A 187 -3.29 21.82 -16.75
CA ALA A 187 -1.91 21.97 -16.33
C ALA A 187 -1.02 22.58 -17.44
N GLU A 188 -0.08 23.43 -17.06
CA GLU A 188 0.84 24.06 -18.02
C GLU A 188 1.84 23.05 -18.61
N LYS A 189 2.33 22.12 -17.78
CA LYS A 189 3.35 21.11 -18.12
C LYS A 189 2.98 19.73 -17.58
N TYR A 190 2.80 18.77 -18.48
CA TYR A 190 2.65 17.37 -18.11
C TYR A 190 3.21 16.43 -19.18
N THR A 191 3.56 15.23 -18.74
CA THR A 191 3.93 14.12 -19.61
C THR A 191 3.09 12.88 -19.29
N CYS A 192 2.88 12.03 -20.29
CA CYS A 192 2.18 10.76 -20.11
C CYS A 192 3.22 9.64 -19.99
N ASP A 193 2.86 8.60 -19.24
CA ASP A 193 3.68 7.41 -19.05
C ASP A 193 3.06 6.17 -19.68
N ASN A 194 1.91 5.74 -19.15
CA ASN A 194 1.27 4.48 -19.53
C ASN A 194 -0.24 4.61 -19.67
N LEU A 195 -0.81 3.86 -20.63
CA LEU A 195 -2.23 3.56 -20.75
C LEU A 195 -2.47 2.13 -20.28
N ILE A 196 -3.33 1.98 -19.27
CA ILE A 196 -3.69 0.71 -18.66
C ILE A 196 -5.15 0.43 -18.98
N ILE A 197 -5.46 -0.81 -19.39
CA ILE A 197 -6.80 -1.25 -19.76
C ILE A 197 -7.20 -2.40 -18.87
N TYR A 198 -8.35 -2.27 -18.23
CA TYR A 198 -8.96 -3.31 -17.41
C TYR A 198 -10.23 -3.84 -18.07
N GLU A 199 -10.51 -5.13 -17.89
CA GLU A 199 -11.75 -5.80 -18.32
C GLU A 199 -12.56 -6.25 -17.10
N GLU A 200 -13.88 -6.08 -17.14
CA GLU A 200 -14.79 -6.57 -16.11
C GLU A 200 -14.94 -8.10 -16.22
N ASN A 201 -14.57 -8.82 -15.15
CA ASN A 201 -14.73 -10.26 -15.04
C ASN A 201 -15.44 -10.63 -13.73
N GLY A 202 -16.77 -10.75 -13.78
CA GLY A 202 -17.59 -11.04 -12.60
C GLY A 202 -17.67 -9.84 -11.65
N GLU A 203 -17.11 -9.98 -10.44
CA GLU A 203 -17.04 -8.92 -9.42
C GLU A 203 -15.70 -8.17 -9.40
N SER A 204 -14.76 -8.50 -10.30
CA SER A 204 -13.40 -7.95 -10.30
C SER A 204 -13.01 -7.35 -11.65
N GLU A 205 -12.14 -6.34 -11.64
CA GLU A 205 -11.51 -5.75 -12.84
C GLU A 205 -10.12 -6.37 -13.01
N VAL A 206 -9.80 -6.89 -14.21
CA VAL A 206 -8.52 -7.54 -14.50
C VAL A 206 -7.76 -6.73 -15.53
N GLU A 207 -6.46 -6.46 -15.28
CA GLU A 207 -5.62 -5.75 -16.24
C GLU A 207 -5.36 -6.63 -17.48
N ILE A 208 -5.71 -6.13 -18.67
CA ILE A 208 -5.56 -6.85 -19.94
C ILE A 208 -4.49 -6.28 -20.87
N ASP A 209 -4.12 -5.02 -20.66
CA ASP A 209 -3.05 -4.36 -21.38
C ASP A 209 -2.48 -3.20 -20.58
N SER A 210 -1.16 -3.04 -20.64
CA SER A 210 -0.43 -1.87 -20.14
C SER A 210 0.59 -1.49 -21.21
N SER A 211 0.30 -0.39 -21.90
CA SER A 211 1.06 0.08 -23.06
C SER A 211 1.65 1.46 -22.80
N PRO A 212 2.90 1.74 -23.20
CA PRO A 212 3.52 3.05 -23.03
C PRO A 212 2.78 4.11 -23.84
N LEU A 213 2.46 5.22 -23.18
CA LEU A 213 1.79 6.37 -23.77
C LEU A 213 2.71 7.58 -23.63
N HIS A 214 3.32 8.04 -24.73
CA HIS A 214 4.16 9.23 -24.71
C HIS A 214 3.38 10.46 -25.16
N CYS A 215 3.22 11.41 -24.24
CA CYS A 215 2.69 12.74 -24.54
C CYS A 215 3.53 13.80 -23.84
N ASP A 216 3.63 14.97 -24.46
CA ASP A 216 4.27 16.15 -23.87
C ASP A 216 3.41 17.37 -24.20
N SER A 217 2.86 17.99 -23.15
CA SER A 217 1.96 19.14 -23.29
C SER A 217 2.59 20.31 -24.03
N SER A 218 3.92 20.45 -24.02
CA SER A 218 4.63 21.52 -24.74
C SER A 218 4.50 21.44 -26.26
N THR A 219 4.23 20.25 -26.79
CA THR A 219 4.14 19.98 -28.23
C THR A 219 2.69 19.86 -28.74
N MET A 220 1.71 19.87 -27.83
CA MET A 220 0.30 19.67 -28.15
C MET A 220 -0.40 20.96 -28.57
N ARG A 221 -1.33 20.86 -29.54
CA ARG A 221 -2.11 22.03 -30.02
C ARG A 221 -3.07 22.56 -28.96
N ASN A 222 -3.69 21.65 -28.20
CA ASN A 222 -4.53 21.98 -27.06
C ASN A 222 -4.01 21.20 -25.84
N ARG A 223 -3.46 21.92 -24.87
CA ARG A 223 -2.88 21.35 -23.65
C ARG A 223 -3.93 20.76 -22.72
N CYS A 224 -5.20 21.13 -22.87
CA CYS A 224 -6.26 20.65 -21.99
C CYS A 224 -6.99 19.43 -22.54
N SER A 225 -6.65 18.98 -23.77
CA SER A 225 -7.27 17.81 -24.39
C SER A 225 -6.23 16.81 -24.83
N LEU A 226 -6.34 15.57 -24.35
CA LEU A 226 -5.43 14.48 -24.68
C LEU A 226 -6.18 13.41 -25.49
N PRO A 227 -6.05 13.40 -26.82
CA PRO A 227 -6.57 12.32 -27.64
C PRO A 227 -5.65 11.09 -27.54
N VAL A 228 -6.23 9.93 -27.26
CA VAL A 228 -5.53 8.64 -27.20
C VAL A 228 -6.23 7.64 -28.11
N ALA A 229 -5.46 6.99 -28.99
CA ALA A 229 -5.99 5.99 -29.91
C ALA A 229 -5.43 4.61 -29.55
N ILE A 230 -6.31 3.63 -29.39
CA ILE A 230 -5.99 2.23 -29.14
C ILE A 230 -6.19 1.47 -30.46
N PRO A 231 -5.15 0.84 -31.00
CA PRO A 231 -5.23 0.18 -32.30
C PRO A 231 -6.15 -1.05 -32.25
N ALA A 232 -6.87 -1.31 -33.34
CA ALA A 232 -7.74 -2.48 -33.48
C ALA A 232 -6.99 -3.83 -33.33
N SER A 233 -5.65 -3.84 -33.47
CA SER A 233 -4.81 -5.02 -33.27
C SER A 233 -4.84 -5.58 -31.84
N LEU A 234 -5.31 -4.81 -30.86
CA LEU A 234 -5.45 -5.28 -29.48
C LEU A 234 -6.57 -6.33 -29.33
N ASN A 235 -7.44 -6.50 -30.33
CA ASN A 235 -8.46 -7.56 -30.41
C ASN A 235 -9.37 -7.68 -29.17
N LEU A 236 -9.77 -6.53 -28.62
CA LEU A 236 -10.74 -6.48 -27.52
C LEU A 236 -12.08 -7.10 -27.94
N GLN A 237 -12.71 -7.83 -27.01
CA GLN A 237 -13.97 -8.53 -27.27
C GLN A 237 -15.16 -7.56 -27.24
N MET A 238 -15.94 -7.54 -28.32
CA MET A 238 -17.19 -6.79 -28.41
C MET A 238 -18.20 -7.31 -27.38
N GLY A 239 -18.92 -6.40 -26.73
CA GLY A 239 -19.92 -6.73 -25.70
C GLY A 239 -19.37 -6.87 -24.28
N ASN A 240 -18.06 -6.76 -24.06
CA ASN A 240 -17.45 -6.72 -22.73
C ASN A 240 -17.27 -5.27 -22.26
N LYS A 241 -17.15 -5.08 -20.94
CA LYS A 241 -16.90 -3.76 -20.35
C LYS A 241 -15.43 -3.56 -20.02
N TYR A 242 -14.91 -2.37 -20.32
CA TYR A 242 -13.51 -2.03 -20.10
C TYR A 242 -13.35 -0.68 -19.42
N ARG A 243 -12.33 -0.58 -18.56
CA ARG A 243 -11.87 0.69 -17.96
C ARG A 243 -10.53 1.06 -18.55
N TYR A 244 -10.37 2.33 -18.91
CA TYR A 244 -9.12 2.87 -19.45
C TYR A 244 -8.54 3.85 -18.44
N CYS A 245 -7.28 3.67 -18.07
CA CYS A 245 -6.59 4.53 -17.11
C CYS A 245 -5.30 5.07 -17.72
N ILE A 246 -5.03 6.36 -17.55
CA ILE A 246 -3.81 7.02 -18.01
C ILE A 246 -3.02 7.52 -16.82
N VAL A 247 -1.74 7.23 -16.83
CA VAL A 247 -0.76 7.76 -15.88
C VAL A 247 -0.13 9.03 -16.44
N LEU A 248 -0.21 10.11 -15.68
CA LEU A 248 0.32 11.43 -15.98
C LEU A 248 1.33 11.87 -14.93
N PHE A 249 2.36 12.57 -15.39
CA PHE A 249 3.29 13.30 -14.53
C PHE A 249 3.08 14.79 -14.74
N VAL A 250 2.56 15.46 -13.71
CA VAL A 250 2.31 16.90 -13.74
C VAL A 250 3.45 17.60 -13.01
N SER A 251 4.20 18.45 -13.72
CA SER A 251 5.29 19.23 -13.14
C SER A 251 4.72 20.51 -12.54
N THR A 252 4.87 20.66 -11.23
CA THR A 252 4.50 21.89 -10.53
C THR A 252 5.68 22.87 -10.50
N SER A 253 5.43 24.13 -10.15
CA SER A 253 6.47 25.17 -10.10
C SER A 253 7.55 24.95 -9.04
N SER A 254 7.41 23.94 -8.18
CA SER A 254 8.35 23.57 -7.12
C SER A 254 9.20 22.34 -7.43
N ASP A 255 9.58 22.05 -8.69
CA ASP A 255 10.37 20.85 -9.07
C ASP A 255 9.80 19.49 -8.61
N ASP A 256 8.64 19.47 -7.94
CA ASP A 256 7.93 18.28 -7.50
C ASP A 256 7.06 17.76 -8.66
N VAL A 257 7.27 16.49 -9.00
CA VAL A 257 6.49 15.76 -10.00
C VAL A 257 5.35 15.03 -9.29
N ASN A 258 4.12 15.49 -9.50
CA ASN A 258 2.95 14.79 -8.98
C ASN A 258 2.46 13.73 -9.98
N LEU A 259 2.25 12.52 -9.48
CA LEU A 259 1.61 11.43 -10.22
C LEU A 259 0.09 11.68 -10.26
N GLY A 260 -0.45 11.92 -11.46
CA GLY A 260 -1.89 11.97 -11.71
C GLY A 260 -2.36 10.68 -12.37
N LEU A 261 -3.40 10.04 -11.83
CA LEU A 261 -4.08 8.92 -12.47
C LEU A 261 -5.46 9.37 -12.95
N GLY A 262 -5.74 9.23 -14.25
CA GLY A 262 -7.05 9.49 -14.83
C GLY A 262 -7.69 8.23 -15.37
N CYS A 263 -8.81 7.80 -14.78
CA CYS A 263 -9.53 6.60 -15.22
C CYS A 263 -10.91 6.94 -15.78
N SER A 264 -11.36 6.17 -16.77
CA SER A 264 -12.73 6.20 -17.27
C SER A 264 -13.66 5.44 -16.33
N ASP A 265 -14.96 5.56 -16.54
CA ASP A 265 -15.91 4.56 -16.05
C ASP A 265 -15.77 3.25 -16.84
N LEU A 266 -16.45 2.18 -16.40
CA LEU A 266 -16.56 0.93 -17.16
C LEU A 266 -17.42 1.15 -18.41
N LEU A 267 -16.80 1.04 -19.58
CA LEU A 267 -17.42 1.29 -20.87
C LEU A 267 -17.65 -0.02 -21.62
N LEU A 268 -18.89 -0.24 -22.06
CA LEU A 268 -19.26 -1.37 -22.90
C LEU A 268 -18.70 -1.17 -24.32
N LEU A 269 -17.97 -2.15 -24.84
CA LEU A 269 -17.38 -2.08 -26.16
C LEU A 269 -18.40 -2.43 -27.26
N GLU A 270 -19.07 -1.39 -27.77
CA GLU A 270 -20.02 -1.47 -28.88
C GLU A 270 -19.64 -0.51 -30.00
N GLU A 271 -19.95 -0.88 -31.25
CA GLU A 271 -19.62 -0.05 -32.43
C GLU A 271 -20.41 1.26 -32.38
N THR A 272 -19.69 2.38 -32.27
CA THR A 272 -20.30 3.71 -32.20
C THR A 272 -20.81 4.10 -33.58
N THR A 273 -22.12 3.96 -33.79
CA THR A 273 -22.75 4.41 -35.03
C THR A 273 -22.71 5.94 -35.14
N PRO A 274 -22.48 6.53 -36.33
CA PRO A 274 -22.34 7.99 -36.48
C PRO A 274 -23.62 8.80 -36.22
N ASN A 275 -24.74 8.17 -35.85
CA ASN A 275 -26.02 8.83 -35.59
C ASN A 275 -26.94 7.90 -34.78
N TRP A 276 -27.09 8.13 -33.47
CA TRP A 276 -28.44 8.18 -32.90
C TRP A 276 -28.50 8.66 -31.44
N THR A 277 -29.29 9.71 -31.25
CA THR A 277 -30.10 9.97 -30.07
C THR A 277 -31.18 8.88 -29.93
N GLY A 278 -31.20 8.17 -28.81
CA GLY A 278 -32.40 7.62 -28.15
C GLY A 278 -33.26 6.57 -28.89
N VAL A 279 -33.62 5.54 -28.12
CA VAL A 279 -34.71 4.56 -28.28
C VAL A 279 -34.30 3.15 -28.73
N THR A 280 -34.34 2.28 -27.72
CA THR A 280 -34.72 0.87 -27.68
C THR A 280 -35.23 0.24 -28.98
N HIS A 281 -34.56 -0.82 -29.44
CA HIS A 281 -35.23 -1.91 -30.14
C HIS A 281 -34.64 -3.28 -29.78
N GLN A 282 -35.43 -3.99 -28.98
CA GLN A 282 -35.45 -5.45 -28.86
C GLN A 282 -35.69 -6.08 -30.24
N LYS A 283 -34.84 -7.02 -30.68
CA LYS A 283 -35.24 -7.98 -31.72
C LYS A 283 -34.49 -9.31 -31.62
N THR A 284 -35.30 -10.34 -31.44
CA THR A 284 -35.04 -11.78 -31.54
C THR A 284 -35.06 -12.26 -33.00
N MET A 285 -34.22 -13.25 -33.34
CA MET A 285 -34.43 -14.37 -34.30
C MET A 285 -33.11 -15.16 -34.39
N LYS A 286 -33.00 -16.39 -33.87
CA LYS A 286 -33.30 -17.69 -34.53
C LYS A 286 -32.75 -17.80 -35.96
N ASP A 287 -31.77 -18.69 -36.16
CA ASP A 287 -31.81 -19.68 -37.24
C ASP A 287 -30.93 -20.93 -37.03
N PHE A 288 -31.54 -22.04 -37.47
CA PHE A 288 -31.21 -23.44 -37.76
C PHE A 288 -29.80 -24.08 -37.55
N PRO A 289 -29.77 -25.38 -37.16
CA PRO A 289 -28.54 -26.17 -37.06
C PRO A 289 -28.17 -26.85 -38.39
N THR A 290 -26.92 -26.70 -38.79
CA THR A 290 -26.32 -27.46 -39.89
C THR A 290 -25.40 -28.54 -39.31
N THR A 291 -25.86 -29.79 -39.36
CA THR A 291 -25.03 -30.98 -39.14
C THR A 291 -23.94 -31.05 -40.20
N THR A 292 -22.68 -30.98 -39.80
CA THR A 292 -21.56 -31.47 -40.61
C THR A 292 -20.57 -32.26 -39.75
N THR A 293 -20.54 -33.54 -40.09
CA THR A 293 -19.53 -34.59 -39.91
C THR A 293 -18.26 -34.25 -39.13
N THR A 294 -18.11 -34.96 -38.02
CA THR A 294 -16.94 -35.03 -37.14
C THR A 294 -15.68 -35.50 -37.88
N VAL A 295 -14.72 -34.58 -38.02
CA VAL A 295 -13.29 -34.89 -38.15
C VAL A 295 -12.63 -34.31 -36.90
N ALA A 296 -12.03 -35.16 -36.07
CA ALA A 296 -11.36 -34.72 -34.84
C ALA A 296 -10.19 -33.79 -35.18
N PRO A 297 -10.14 -32.55 -34.68
CA PRO A 297 -9.00 -31.68 -34.92
C PRO A 297 -7.82 -32.10 -34.03
N LEU A 298 -6.63 -31.99 -34.60
CA LEU A 298 -5.34 -32.23 -33.94
C LEU A 298 -5.23 -31.33 -32.70
N ARG A 299 -5.04 -31.93 -31.53
CA ARG A 299 -5.03 -31.22 -30.24
C ARG A 299 -3.65 -30.60 -29.99
N GLU A 300 -3.57 -29.28 -30.04
CA GLU A 300 -2.45 -28.52 -29.46
C GLU A 300 -2.45 -28.72 -27.94
N ARG A 301 -1.24 -28.80 -27.35
CA ARG A 301 -1.10 -29.02 -25.90
C ARG A 301 0.06 -28.21 -25.35
N ILE A 302 -0.17 -27.55 -24.22
CA ILE A 302 0.86 -26.84 -23.45
C ILE A 302 1.83 -27.84 -22.83
N THR A 303 3.09 -27.83 -23.27
CA THR A 303 4.16 -28.71 -22.78
C THR A 303 4.98 -28.11 -21.65
N GLY A 304 4.94 -26.80 -21.46
CA GLY A 304 5.67 -26.09 -20.42
C GLY A 304 5.17 -24.66 -20.28
N VAL A 305 5.26 -24.12 -19.07
CA VAL A 305 5.10 -22.69 -18.80
C VAL A 305 6.36 -22.31 -18.03
N HIS A 306 7.19 -21.48 -18.63
CA HIS A 306 8.45 -21.01 -18.06
C HIS A 306 8.23 -19.57 -17.62
N VAL A 307 8.51 -19.31 -16.35
CA VAL A 307 8.36 -17.98 -15.75
C VAL A 307 9.71 -17.54 -15.22
N ASN A 308 10.18 -16.38 -15.68
CA ASN A 308 11.42 -15.78 -15.23
C ASN A 308 11.13 -14.42 -14.59
N ILE A 309 11.62 -14.19 -13.37
CA ILE A 309 11.42 -12.94 -12.61
C ILE A 309 12.72 -12.16 -12.64
N SER A 310 12.64 -10.87 -13.00
CA SER A 310 13.73 -9.90 -12.91
C SER A 310 13.80 -9.25 -11.53
N ASP A 311 14.99 -8.86 -11.10
CA ASP A 311 15.22 -8.03 -9.89
C ASP A 311 14.54 -6.65 -9.98
N GLU A 312 14.18 -6.22 -11.20
CA GLU A 312 13.46 -4.97 -11.47
C GLU A 312 11.91 -5.14 -11.45
N GLY A 313 11.39 -6.30 -11.01
CA GLY A 313 9.94 -6.51 -10.85
C GLY A 313 9.18 -6.89 -12.13
N PHE A 314 9.88 -7.38 -13.16
CA PHE A 314 9.26 -7.90 -14.38
C PHE A 314 9.12 -9.42 -14.33
N LEU A 315 7.97 -9.93 -14.76
CA LEU A 315 7.71 -11.36 -14.90
C LEU A 315 7.54 -11.71 -16.38
N ARG A 316 8.48 -12.49 -16.91
CA ARG A 316 8.46 -12.97 -18.29
C ARG A 316 7.91 -14.40 -18.32
N VAL A 317 6.82 -14.60 -19.06
CA VAL A 317 6.18 -15.91 -19.26
C VAL A 317 6.42 -16.38 -20.69
N ASP A 318 6.89 -17.61 -20.83
CA ASP A 318 7.08 -18.31 -22.09
C ASP A 318 6.31 -19.65 -22.04
N VAL A 319 5.46 -19.91 -23.04
CA VAL A 319 4.60 -21.09 -23.08
C VAL A 319 5.01 -21.99 -24.24
N ASP A 320 5.51 -23.18 -23.93
CA ASP A 320 5.84 -24.17 -24.96
C ASP A 320 4.58 -24.90 -25.43
N LEU A 321 4.36 -24.92 -26.74
CA LEU A 321 3.24 -25.61 -27.39
C LEU A 321 3.75 -26.75 -28.26
N LEU A 322 3.11 -27.91 -28.18
CA LEU A 322 3.35 -29.02 -29.10
C LEU A 322 2.35 -28.95 -30.26
N THR A 323 2.80 -28.49 -31.42
CA THR A 323 2.02 -28.51 -32.66
C THR A 323 2.26 -29.82 -33.41
N SER A 324 1.19 -30.57 -33.66
CA SER A 324 1.29 -31.75 -34.53
C SER A 324 1.35 -31.26 -35.97
N ASN A 325 2.49 -31.45 -36.63
CA ASN A 325 2.77 -31.06 -38.01
C ASN A 325 1.74 -31.65 -38.99
N GLN A 326 0.63 -30.96 -39.23
CA GLN A 326 -0.19 -31.06 -40.44
C GLN A 326 -1.19 -29.91 -40.47
N TYR A 327 -0.90 -28.94 -41.35
CA TYR A 327 -1.82 -27.98 -41.97
C TYR A 327 -3.04 -27.53 -41.16
N LEU A 328 -2.97 -26.33 -40.58
CA LEU A 328 -4.13 -25.43 -40.49
C LEU A 328 -3.62 -23.98 -40.50
N GLU A 329 -3.39 -23.49 -41.72
CA GLU A 329 -2.92 -22.14 -42.02
C GLU A 329 -3.96 -21.04 -41.73
N ASN A 330 -5.07 -21.34 -41.05
CA ASN A 330 -6.20 -20.41 -40.87
C ASN A 330 -7.03 -20.56 -39.59
N ASP A 331 -6.67 -21.43 -38.64
CA ASP A 331 -7.36 -21.43 -37.33
C ASP A 331 -6.63 -20.49 -36.36
N PRO A 332 -7.30 -19.47 -35.80
CA PRO A 332 -6.69 -18.54 -34.86
C PRO A 332 -6.51 -19.23 -33.51
N CYS A 333 -5.41 -19.95 -33.33
CA CYS A 333 -5.00 -20.47 -32.04
C CYS A 333 -4.64 -19.30 -31.10
N ALA A 334 -5.33 -19.23 -29.96
CA ALA A 334 -5.10 -18.22 -28.92
C ALA A 334 -4.79 -18.88 -27.58
N VAL A 335 -3.70 -18.44 -26.94
CA VAL A 335 -3.35 -18.80 -25.56
C VAL A 335 -3.69 -17.64 -24.65
N SER A 336 -4.45 -17.90 -23.59
CA SER A 336 -4.69 -16.95 -22.51
C SER A 336 -3.70 -17.22 -21.36
N ILE A 337 -2.97 -16.20 -20.94
CA ILE A 337 -2.05 -16.24 -19.80
C ILE A 337 -2.65 -15.36 -18.71
N ALA A 338 -2.85 -15.90 -17.51
CA ALA A 338 -3.37 -15.19 -16.35
C ALA A 338 -2.39 -15.29 -15.18
N VAL A 339 -2.14 -14.18 -14.51
CA VAL A 339 -1.29 -14.05 -13.33
C VAL A 339 -2.19 -13.72 -12.14
N PHE A 340 -2.04 -14.48 -11.06
CA PHE A 340 -2.84 -14.35 -9.85
C PHE A 340 -1.96 -14.02 -8.64
N VAL A 341 -2.50 -13.22 -7.73
CA VAL A 341 -1.99 -12.96 -6.38
C VAL A 341 -3.05 -13.43 -5.40
N GLU A 342 -2.70 -14.35 -4.49
CA GLU A 342 -3.65 -14.89 -3.50
C GLU A 342 -4.99 -15.34 -4.11
N ASP A 343 -4.91 -16.02 -5.26
CA ASP A 343 -6.04 -16.47 -6.09
C ASP A 343 -6.93 -15.36 -6.70
N SER A 344 -6.58 -14.09 -6.54
CA SER A 344 -7.19 -12.95 -7.26
C SER A 344 -6.47 -12.68 -8.59
N PRO A 345 -7.19 -12.50 -9.71
CA PRO A 345 -6.58 -12.25 -11.02
C PRO A 345 -5.96 -10.84 -11.07
N LEU A 346 -4.64 -10.76 -11.24
CA LEU A 346 -3.91 -9.51 -11.34
C LEU A 346 -3.77 -9.03 -12.80
N HIS A 347 -3.38 -9.93 -13.69
CA HIS A 347 -3.12 -9.60 -15.09
C HIS A 347 -3.54 -10.75 -16.00
N GLN A 348 -4.15 -10.46 -17.15
CA GLN A 348 -4.57 -11.46 -18.12
C GLN A 348 -4.27 -11.01 -19.55
N LYS A 349 -3.44 -11.78 -20.27
CA LYS A 349 -3.09 -11.48 -21.67
C LYS A 349 -3.46 -12.62 -22.61
N ARG A 350 -4.13 -12.28 -23.72
CA ARG A 350 -4.39 -13.22 -24.82
C ARG A 350 -3.34 -13.06 -25.91
N LEU A 351 -2.68 -14.15 -26.28
CA LEU A 351 -1.57 -14.19 -27.23
C LEU A 351 -1.87 -15.14 -28.38
N ASN A 352 -1.20 -14.90 -29.51
CA ASN A 352 -1.19 -15.83 -30.63
C ASN A 352 -0.25 -17.01 -30.33
N CYS A 353 -0.68 -18.24 -30.61
CA CYS A 353 0.11 -19.46 -30.40
C CYS A 353 1.46 -19.47 -31.14
N SER A 354 1.62 -18.68 -32.20
CA SER A 354 2.90 -18.54 -32.91
C SER A 354 3.96 -17.75 -32.13
N SER A 355 3.58 -16.98 -31.11
CA SER A 355 4.49 -16.19 -30.26
C SER A 355 3.90 -15.99 -28.85
N PRO A 356 3.81 -17.04 -28.02
CA PRO A 356 3.14 -16.99 -26.72
C PRO A 356 4.08 -16.51 -25.60
N VAL A 357 4.74 -15.38 -25.82
CA VAL A 357 5.66 -14.75 -24.84
C VAL A 357 5.07 -13.41 -24.38
N VAL A 358 4.97 -13.20 -23.07
CA VAL A 358 4.53 -11.92 -22.47
C VAL A 358 5.46 -11.52 -21.33
N THR A 359 5.66 -10.22 -21.17
CA THR A 359 6.35 -9.63 -20.02
C THR A 359 5.35 -8.78 -19.26
N VAL A 360 5.16 -9.07 -17.97
CA VAL A 360 4.28 -8.32 -17.07
C VAL A 360 5.17 -7.41 -16.20
N PRO A 361 5.07 -6.08 -16.34
CA PRO A 361 5.84 -5.12 -15.54
C PRO A 361 5.19 -4.82 -14.18
N GLY A 362 5.96 -4.22 -13.26
CA GLY A 362 5.41 -3.54 -12.08
C GLY A 362 4.95 -4.45 -10.93
N LEU A 363 5.55 -5.63 -10.78
CA LEU A 363 5.15 -6.56 -9.72
C LEU A 363 5.81 -6.21 -8.37
N VAL A 364 5.00 -6.24 -7.32
CA VAL A 364 5.43 -6.07 -5.92
C VAL A 364 6.08 -7.37 -5.40
N PRO A 365 6.97 -7.35 -4.40
CA PRO A 365 7.45 -8.60 -3.79
C PRO A 365 6.29 -9.44 -3.23
N GLY A 366 6.15 -10.69 -3.68
CA GLY A 366 5.01 -11.54 -3.33
C GLY A 366 5.04 -12.92 -3.99
N ARG A 367 4.02 -13.74 -3.71
CA ARG A 367 3.80 -15.04 -4.38
C ARG A 367 2.80 -14.87 -5.50
N TYR A 368 3.20 -15.31 -6.69
CA TYR A 368 2.40 -15.21 -7.91
C TYR A 368 2.14 -16.60 -8.48
N LYS A 369 0.92 -16.83 -8.95
CA LYS A 369 0.52 -18.04 -9.65
C LYS A 369 0.21 -17.69 -11.09
N VAL A 370 0.98 -18.23 -12.03
CA VAL A 370 0.87 -17.94 -13.47
C VAL A 370 0.26 -19.15 -14.15
N CYS A 371 -0.89 -18.98 -14.80
CA CYS A 371 -1.61 -20.03 -15.52
C CYS A 371 -1.68 -19.70 -17.02
N ALA A 372 -1.39 -20.66 -17.88
CA ALA A 372 -1.63 -20.59 -19.31
C ALA A 372 -2.75 -21.57 -19.71
N ASN A 373 -3.68 -21.13 -20.55
CA ASN A 373 -4.79 -21.92 -21.07
C ASN A 373 -4.92 -21.75 -22.59
N LEU A 374 -5.26 -22.84 -23.29
CA LEU A 374 -5.59 -22.81 -24.73
C LEU A 374 -7.10 -22.57 -24.88
N ASP A 375 -7.47 -21.48 -25.55
CA ASP A 375 -8.88 -21.15 -25.79
C ASP A 375 -9.35 -21.82 -27.10
N ASP A 376 -10.21 -22.83 -27.03
CA ASP A 376 -10.91 -23.38 -28.21
C ASP A 376 -12.14 -22.51 -28.50
N PRO A 377 -12.40 -22.06 -29.75
CA PRO A 377 -13.59 -21.27 -30.09
C PRO A 377 -14.93 -22.01 -29.91
N ARG A 378 -14.94 -23.28 -29.50
CA ARG A 378 -16.15 -24.08 -29.29
C ARG A 378 -16.14 -24.76 -27.91
N ASP A 379 -17.27 -24.61 -27.22
CA ASP A 379 -17.68 -25.15 -25.90
C ASP A 379 -17.28 -24.29 -24.69
N GLY A 380 -18.19 -23.68 -23.92
CA GLY A 380 -19.62 -23.95 -23.82
C GLY A 380 -19.91 -25.34 -23.24
N ILE A 381 -19.44 -25.59 -22.01
CA ILE A 381 -19.82 -26.75 -21.18
C ILE A 381 -19.42 -28.11 -21.77
N LEU A 382 -18.27 -28.65 -21.33
CA LEU A 382 -18.06 -30.10 -21.16
C LEU A 382 -16.80 -30.32 -20.31
N GLU A 383 -16.99 -30.75 -19.07
CA GLU A 383 -15.97 -31.50 -18.32
C GLU A 383 -15.54 -32.67 -19.19
N ASP A 384 -14.24 -32.82 -19.47
CA ASP A 384 -13.77 -33.97 -20.24
C ASP A 384 -12.76 -34.83 -19.48
N ILE A 385 -13.26 -36.03 -19.22
CA ILE A 385 -12.65 -37.25 -18.76
C ILE A 385 -11.65 -37.71 -19.84
N ALA A 386 -10.48 -37.07 -19.98
CA ALA A 386 -9.35 -37.59 -20.75
C ALA A 386 -8.05 -36.81 -20.56
N GLY A 387 -7.39 -36.96 -19.40
CA GLY A 387 -5.92 -37.11 -19.26
C GLY A 387 -4.93 -36.15 -19.96
N GLY A 388 -5.33 -34.99 -20.48
CA GLY A 388 -4.43 -34.00 -21.07
C GLY A 388 -4.75 -32.61 -20.52
N ARG A 389 -3.93 -32.10 -19.60
CA ARG A 389 -4.13 -30.76 -19.03
C ARG A 389 -4.00 -29.71 -20.15
N ARG A 390 -5.13 -29.10 -20.52
CA ARG A 390 -5.25 -27.96 -21.47
C ARG A 390 -4.86 -26.62 -20.83
N SER A 391 -4.76 -26.60 -19.52
CA SER A 391 -4.25 -25.49 -18.72
C SER A 391 -3.06 -25.95 -17.88
N ARG A 392 -2.08 -25.07 -17.69
CA ARG A 392 -0.91 -25.34 -16.84
C ARG A 392 -0.56 -24.11 -16.03
N CYS A 393 -0.34 -24.31 -14.73
CA CYS A 393 0.03 -23.24 -13.81
C CYS A 393 1.40 -23.49 -13.18
N VAL A 394 2.11 -22.41 -12.87
CA VAL A 394 3.38 -22.38 -12.17
C VAL A 394 3.31 -21.32 -11.09
N GLU A 395 3.72 -21.67 -9.89
CA GLU A 395 3.87 -20.72 -8.78
C GLU A 395 5.30 -20.22 -8.73
N VAL A 396 5.44 -18.91 -8.58
CA VAL A 396 6.73 -18.22 -8.48
C VAL A 396 6.70 -17.24 -7.32
N GLN A 397 7.86 -17.04 -6.70
CA GLN A 397 8.01 -16.09 -5.60
C GLN A 397 8.96 -14.98 -6.05
N ALA A 398 8.48 -13.74 -6.04
CA ALA A 398 9.31 -12.57 -6.28
C ALA A 398 10.21 -12.30 -5.05
N PHE A 399 11.38 -11.70 -5.32
CA PHE A 399 12.57 -11.65 -4.45
C PHE A 399 12.27 -11.27 -2.99
N ARG A 400 12.91 -11.98 -2.05
CA ARG A 400 12.99 -11.61 -0.63
C ARG A 400 13.98 -10.47 -0.51
N GLU A 401 13.52 -9.26 -0.18
CA GLU A 401 14.39 -8.14 0.16
C GLU A 401 15.47 -8.62 1.14
N ASN A 402 16.74 -8.49 0.76
CA ASN A 402 17.87 -9.02 1.51
C ASN A 402 18.21 -8.07 2.68
N ASN A 403 17.23 -7.75 3.52
CA ASN A 403 17.34 -6.87 4.68
C ASN A 403 18.31 -7.43 5.73
N ASP A 404 18.61 -8.73 5.70
CA ASP A 404 19.55 -9.38 6.59
C ASP A 404 20.97 -8.77 6.48
N ALA A 405 21.43 -8.41 5.27
CA ALA A 405 22.77 -7.84 5.08
C ALA A 405 22.87 -6.38 5.57
N ILE A 406 21.81 -5.59 5.36
CA ILE A 406 21.73 -4.19 5.79
C ILE A 406 21.61 -4.12 7.31
N VAL A 407 20.79 -4.97 7.92
CA VAL A 407 20.64 -5.07 9.38
C VAL A 407 21.94 -5.49 10.05
N ILE A 408 22.67 -6.47 9.48
CA ILE A 408 23.99 -6.86 10.00
C ILE A 408 24.99 -5.69 9.91
N ALA A 409 25.00 -4.95 8.79
CA ALA A 409 25.88 -3.79 8.64
C ALA A 409 25.57 -2.68 9.66
N ILE A 410 24.29 -2.37 9.88
CA ILE A 410 23.84 -1.38 10.88
C ILE A 410 24.21 -1.84 12.30
N ALA A 411 24.02 -3.12 12.62
CA ALA A 411 24.37 -3.69 13.93
C ALA A 411 25.88 -3.64 14.23
N VAL A 412 26.72 -3.85 13.21
CA VAL A 412 28.19 -3.73 13.34
C VAL A 412 28.60 -2.28 13.58
N VAL A 413 28.01 -1.33 12.84
CA VAL A 413 28.29 0.11 13.00
C VAL A 413 27.83 0.60 14.38
N SER A 414 26.63 0.23 14.83
CA SER A 414 26.12 0.62 16.14
C SER A 414 26.97 0.06 17.28
N CYS A 415 27.41 -1.20 17.20
CA CYS A 415 28.34 -1.79 18.16
C CYS A 415 29.68 -1.01 18.22
N ALA A 416 30.24 -0.63 17.07
CA ALA A 416 31.47 0.15 17.01
C ALA A 416 31.31 1.54 17.67
N VAL A 417 30.17 2.20 17.47
CA VAL A 417 29.85 3.49 18.10
C VAL A 417 29.71 3.33 19.62
N VAL A 418 29.02 2.30 20.11
CA VAL A 418 28.90 2.06 21.56
C VAL A 418 30.26 1.80 22.20
N ILE A 419 31.12 1.00 21.56
CA ILE A 419 32.47 0.72 22.06
C ILE A 419 33.29 2.01 22.12
N THR A 420 33.23 2.87 21.10
CA THR A 420 33.95 4.15 21.11
C THR A 420 33.45 5.08 22.21
N ILE A 421 32.14 5.18 22.43
CA ILE A 421 31.55 5.97 23.53
C ILE A 421 32.01 5.43 24.89
N LEU A 422 32.03 4.11 25.10
CA LEU A 422 32.49 3.50 26.35
C LEU A 422 33.98 3.76 26.61
N LEU A 423 34.81 3.75 25.56
CA LEU A 423 36.24 4.07 25.67
C LEU A 423 36.45 5.55 26.00
N ILE A 424 35.70 6.46 25.36
CA ILE A 424 35.73 7.89 25.67
C ILE A 424 35.24 8.15 27.11
N GLY A 425 34.13 7.55 27.52
CA GLY A 425 33.62 7.64 28.89
C GLY A 425 34.64 7.16 29.93
N ARG A 426 35.33 6.05 29.66
CA ARG A 426 36.41 5.54 30.55
C ARG A 426 37.60 6.49 30.66
N THR A 427 37.98 7.17 29.57
CA THR A 427 39.08 8.14 29.61
C THR A 427 38.68 9.42 30.37
N LEU A 428 37.45 9.89 30.21
CA LEU A 428 36.91 11.03 30.96
C LEU A 428 36.77 10.72 32.46
N LEU A 429 36.28 9.52 32.83
CA LEU A 429 36.21 9.07 34.22
C LEU A 429 37.60 8.97 34.89
N LYS A 430 38.62 8.51 34.15
CA LYS A 430 40.01 8.53 34.65
C LYS A 430 40.53 9.95 34.87
N LYS A 431 40.15 10.89 34.01
CA LYS A 431 40.55 12.31 34.11
C LYS A 431 39.87 13.02 35.29
N VAL A 432 38.62 12.68 35.60
CA VAL A 432 37.88 13.19 36.77
C VAL A 432 38.41 12.59 38.08
N ARG A 433 38.83 11.32 38.09
CA ARG A 433 39.39 10.66 39.29
C ARG A 433 40.70 11.31 39.76
N ASN A 434 41.48 11.91 38.87
CA ASN A 434 42.71 12.63 39.24
C ASN A 434 42.49 14.01 39.87
N HIS A 435 41.25 14.50 39.96
CA HIS A 435 40.97 15.87 40.45
C HIS A 435 40.23 15.96 41.79
N ARG A 436 40.17 14.89 42.61
CA ARG A 436 39.48 14.95 43.92
C ARG A 436 40.45 15.14 45.11
N MET A 437 40.62 16.42 45.47
CA MET A 437 40.91 17.06 46.77
C MET A 437 42.23 16.79 47.53
N GLN A 438 43.06 17.85 47.61
CA GLN A 438 44.00 18.11 48.71
C GLN A 438 43.21 18.55 49.95
N SER A 439 43.29 17.78 51.02
CA SER A 439 42.70 18.04 52.33
C SER A 439 43.38 19.23 53.03
N GLN A 440 42.62 20.29 53.35
CA GLN A 440 43.02 21.30 54.34
C GLN A 440 42.94 20.67 55.74
N CYS A 441 44.09 20.56 56.42
CA CYS A 441 44.17 20.18 57.83
C CYS A 441 44.06 21.43 58.72
N PHE A 442 43.26 21.33 59.77
CA PHE A 442 43.19 22.26 60.90
C PHE A 442 44.31 21.91 61.89
N MET A 443 45.12 22.88 62.32
CA MET A 443 46.14 22.71 63.38
C MET A 443 45.86 23.70 64.52
N PRO A 444 46.06 23.33 65.81
CA PRO A 444 45.73 24.17 66.96
C PRO A 444 46.88 25.16 67.29
N PRO A 445 46.68 26.14 68.20
CA PRO A 445 47.51 27.33 68.26
C PRO A 445 48.84 27.05 68.98
N GLN A 446 49.92 27.63 68.47
CA GLN A 446 51.15 27.83 69.25
C GLN A 446 51.61 29.27 69.09
N ASP A 447 52.00 29.80 70.24
CA ASP A 447 52.27 31.20 70.54
C ASP A 447 53.46 31.79 69.77
N PHE A 448 53.36 33.11 69.59
CA PHE A 448 54.36 33.99 69.03
C PHE A 448 55.70 33.90 69.76
N GLU A 449 56.80 33.86 68.99
CA GLU A 449 58.05 34.48 69.42
C GLU A 449 58.62 35.36 68.31
N VAL A 450 58.69 36.65 68.64
CA VAL A 450 59.14 37.77 67.83
C VAL A 450 60.67 37.74 67.76
N THR A 451 61.28 37.87 66.57
CA THR A 451 62.51 38.68 66.42
C THR A 451 62.75 39.12 64.96
N HIS A 452 62.64 40.44 64.79
CA HIS A 452 63.12 41.32 63.72
C HIS A 452 64.16 40.80 62.72
N LYS A 453 63.93 41.13 61.44
CA LYS A 453 64.86 41.99 60.66
C LYS A 453 64.18 42.58 59.42
N ALA A 454 64.23 43.90 59.35
CA ALA A 454 63.55 44.76 58.39
C ALA A 454 64.27 44.81 57.03
N HIS A 455 63.51 45.03 55.96
CA HIS A 455 63.97 45.82 54.82
C HIS A 455 62.83 46.72 54.32
N TYR A 456 63.09 48.02 54.34
CA TYR A 456 62.22 49.11 53.92
C TYR A 456 62.02 49.14 52.40
N VAL A 457 60.84 49.57 51.95
CA VAL A 457 60.68 50.30 50.68
C VAL A 457 59.89 51.59 50.95
N GLN A 458 60.50 52.69 50.53
CA GLN A 458 60.07 54.09 50.63
C GLN A 458 58.74 54.34 49.91
N LEU A 459 57.76 54.95 50.59
CA LEU A 459 56.65 55.66 49.97
C LEU A 459 56.96 57.16 50.06
N LEU A 460 57.27 57.78 48.91
CA LEU A 460 57.33 59.23 48.78
C LEU A 460 55.93 59.75 48.48
N THR A 461 55.30 60.32 49.50
CA THR A 461 54.19 61.26 49.35
C THR A 461 54.75 62.64 49.02
N THR A 462 54.31 63.25 47.91
CA THR A 462 54.44 64.69 47.71
C THR A 462 53.07 65.34 47.81
N THR A 463 52.80 65.90 48.99
CA THR A 463 51.89 67.03 49.17
C THR A 463 52.69 68.33 48.98
N LYS A 464 52.12 69.30 48.27
CA LYS A 464 52.35 70.76 48.35
C LYS A 464 51.71 71.43 47.12
N VAL A 465 51.01 72.56 47.17
CA VAL A 465 50.72 73.57 48.20
C VAL A 465 49.28 74.03 47.96
#